data_AF-A0A939R696-F1
#
_entry.id   AF-A0A939R696-F1
#
_cell.length_a   1.000
_cell.length_b   1.000
_cell.length_c   1.000
_cell.angle_alpha   90.00
_cell.angle_beta   90.00
_cell.angle_gamma   90.00
#
_symmetry.space_group_name_H-M   'P 1'
#
loop_
_entity.id
_entity.type
_entity.pdbx_description
1 polymer ?
#
loop_
_entity_poly.entity_id
_entity_poly.type
_entity_poly.pdbx_seq_one_letter_code
_entity_poly.pdbx_strand_id
1 'polypeptide(L)'
;MFQTCAIVRTPGFNSGYKRLTAEEKKRVCFVSSVEEIPDRNDGRIMAVTADQLSALLKKNETTLLYLWSPHCSSSVCVSLKAVQDCCDQANLPLYVLTEYYTDAFPQNEFLSNPMLSVNEFHYKTSYCNSYMKRFLSELIPDDNRESDSNHRFLLFSRGSFVQSYERIEDVFP
;
A
#
# COMPACT_ATOMS: atom_id res chain seq x y z
N MET A 1 -17.22 -18.58 31.90
CA MET A 1 -16.60 -17.24 31.84
C MET A 1 -16.36 -16.93 30.36
N PHE A 2 -17.36 -16.34 29.68
CA PHE A 2 -17.23 -16.02 28.25
C PHE A 2 -16.36 -14.77 28.11
N GLN A 3 -15.11 -14.98 27.71
CA GLN A 3 -14.21 -13.89 27.38
C GLN A 3 -14.67 -13.33 26.02
N THR A 4 -15.62 -12.41 26.04
CA THR A 4 -15.95 -11.58 24.87
C THR A 4 -14.68 -10.81 24.52
N CYS A 5 -13.94 -11.31 23.53
CA CYS A 5 -12.90 -10.55 22.86
C CYS A 5 -13.59 -9.37 22.19
N ALA A 6 -13.65 -8.23 22.88
CA ALA A 6 -14.13 -6.99 22.31
C ALA A 6 -13.15 -6.60 21.21
N ILE A 7 -13.41 -7.05 19.99
CA ILE A 7 -12.65 -6.65 18.83
C ILE A 7 -13.00 -5.16 18.62
N VAL A 8 -12.13 -4.28 19.14
CA VAL A 8 -12.31 -2.84 19.02
C VAL A 8 -12.40 -2.48 17.53
N ARG A 9 -13.46 -1.76 17.16
CA ARG A 9 -13.72 -1.28 15.79
C ARG A 9 -12.96 0.01 15.53
N THR A 10 -11.63 -0.06 15.58
CA THR A 10 -10.75 1.05 15.18
C THR A 10 -10.15 0.71 13.82
N PRO A 11 -10.61 1.32 12.72
CA PRO A 11 -9.97 1.16 11.42
C PRO A 11 -8.48 1.51 11.49
N GLY A 12 -7.65 0.80 10.74
CA GLY A 12 -6.19 0.97 10.80
C GLY A 12 -5.50 0.43 12.05
N PHE A 13 -6.22 -0.07 13.05
CA PHE A 13 -5.58 -0.81 14.14
C PHE A 13 -5.12 -2.20 13.66
N ASN A 14 -5.99 -2.92 12.94
CA ASN A 14 -5.64 -4.16 12.25
C ASN A 14 -5.84 -4.00 10.74
N SER A 15 -5.35 -4.97 9.95
CA SER A 15 -5.57 -5.03 8.50
C SER A 15 -7.04 -4.94 8.08
N GLY A 16 -7.97 -5.37 8.93
CA GLY A 16 -9.39 -5.45 8.58
C GLY A 16 -9.74 -6.67 7.71
N TYR A 17 -8.77 -7.49 7.29
CA TYR A 17 -9.00 -8.64 6.40
C TYR A 17 -10.07 -9.60 6.93
N LYS A 18 -10.02 -9.92 8.23
CA LYS A 18 -11.00 -10.82 8.86
C LYS A 18 -12.44 -10.32 8.75
N ARG A 19 -12.64 -9.00 8.63
CA ARG A 19 -13.95 -8.33 8.55
C ARG A 19 -14.49 -8.22 7.13
N LEU A 20 -13.66 -8.48 6.12
CA LEU A 20 -14.11 -8.53 4.72
C LEU A 20 -15.21 -9.57 4.56
N THR A 21 -16.17 -9.24 3.69
CA THR A 21 -17.19 -10.16 3.20
C THR A 21 -16.56 -11.33 2.46
N ALA A 22 -17.33 -12.40 2.25
CA ALA A 22 -16.85 -13.54 1.48
C ALA A 22 -16.44 -13.15 0.05
N GLU A 23 -17.18 -12.24 -0.59
CA GLU A 23 -16.88 -11.78 -1.95
C GLU A 23 -15.63 -10.89 -2.00
N GLU A 24 -15.45 -10.00 -1.03
CA GLU A 24 -14.22 -9.20 -0.93
C GLU A 24 -13.00 -10.08 -0.68
N LYS A 25 -13.10 -11.11 0.16
CA LYS A 25 -12.00 -12.05 0.40
C LYS A 25 -11.58 -12.79 -0.87
N LYS A 26 -12.51 -13.16 -1.75
CA LYS A 26 -12.19 -13.77 -3.06
C LYS A 26 -11.42 -12.82 -3.98
N ARG A 27 -11.54 -11.51 -3.77
CA ARG A 27 -10.83 -10.46 -4.52
C ARG A 27 -9.49 -10.06 -3.90
N VAL A 28 -9.11 -10.63 -2.75
CA VAL A 28 -7.76 -10.50 -2.20
C VAL A 28 -6.91 -11.67 -2.69
N CYS A 29 -5.84 -11.38 -3.42
CA CYS A 29 -4.93 -12.39 -3.94
C CYS A 29 -3.62 -12.34 -3.15
N PHE A 30 -3.33 -13.38 -2.38
CA PHE A 30 -2.03 -13.55 -1.74
C PHE A 30 -1.03 -14.05 -2.77
N VAL A 31 -0.18 -13.14 -3.21
CA VAL A 31 0.74 -13.34 -4.32
C VAL A 31 1.83 -14.33 -3.93
N SER A 32 2.05 -15.34 -4.77
CA SER A 32 3.18 -16.28 -4.58
C SER A 32 4.44 -15.82 -5.33
N SER A 33 4.27 -15.14 -6.46
CA SER A 33 5.35 -14.64 -7.33
C SER A 33 4.95 -13.31 -8.01
N VAL A 34 5.93 -12.47 -8.37
CA VAL A 34 5.65 -11.13 -8.93
C VAL A 34 4.91 -11.19 -10.28
N GLU A 35 5.02 -12.32 -10.98
CA GLU A 35 4.35 -12.63 -12.25
C GLU A 35 2.84 -12.77 -12.11
N GLU A 36 2.32 -13.03 -10.90
CA GLU A 36 0.87 -13.09 -10.65
C GLU A 36 0.23 -11.71 -10.53
N ILE A 37 1.02 -10.64 -10.36
CA ILE A 37 0.54 -9.26 -10.28
C ILE A 37 0.21 -8.80 -11.71
N PRO A 38 -1.07 -8.50 -12.02
CA PRO A 38 -1.45 -8.10 -13.35
C PRO A 38 -0.90 -6.72 -13.71
N ASP A 39 -0.62 -6.50 -14.99
CA ASP A 39 -0.08 -5.22 -15.48
C ASP A 39 -1.11 -4.07 -15.44
N ARG A 40 -2.40 -4.39 -15.27
CA ARG A 40 -3.49 -3.43 -15.13
C ARG A 40 -4.41 -3.82 -14.00
N ASN A 41 -5.02 -2.82 -13.40
CA ASN A 41 -6.02 -3.03 -12.37
C ASN A 41 -7.23 -3.80 -12.91
N ASP A 42 -7.59 -4.89 -12.25
CA ASP A 42 -8.78 -5.70 -12.52
C ASP A 42 -9.74 -5.74 -11.31
N GLY A 43 -9.56 -4.80 -10.38
CA GLY A 43 -10.36 -4.66 -9.18
C GLY A 43 -9.97 -5.64 -8.05
N ARG A 44 -8.97 -6.50 -8.23
CA ARG A 44 -8.40 -7.30 -7.12
C ARG A 44 -7.40 -6.47 -6.31
N ILE A 45 -7.17 -6.88 -5.07
CA ILE A 45 -6.12 -6.34 -4.20
C ILE A 45 -5.04 -7.41 -4.05
N MET A 46 -3.82 -7.05 -4.42
CA MET A 46 -2.68 -7.98 -4.43
C MET A 46 -1.92 -7.86 -3.10
N ALA A 47 -1.98 -8.91 -2.29
CA ALA A 47 -1.27 -8.98 -1.01
C ALA A 47 0.17 -9.48 -1.25
N VAL A 48 1.15 -8.60 -1.04
CA VAL A 48 2.56 -8.78 -1.42
C VAL A 48 3.51 -8.74 -0.22
N THR A 49 4.70 -9.32 -0.39
CA THR A 49 5.86 -9.11 0.49
C THR A 49 6.73 -7.95 0.01
N ALA A 50 7.66 -7.47 0.84
CA ALA A 50 8.60 -6.43 0.46
C ALA A 50 9.46 -6.84 -0.75
N ASP A 51 9.92 -8.09 -0.79
CA ASP A 51 10.68 -8.64 -1.92
C ASP A 51 9.88 -8.62 -3.24
N GLN A 52 8.60 -9.01 -3.20
CA GLN A 52 7.72 -9.01 -4.36
C GLN A 52 7.46 -7.58 -4.86
N LEU A 53 7.25 -6.62 -3.94
CA LEU A 53 7.12 -5.22 -4.31
C LEU A 53 8.44 -4.67 -4.88
N SER A 54 9.60 -4.98 -4.28
CA SER A 54 10.90 -4.57 -4.82
C SER A 54 11.11 -5.10 -6.24
N ALA A 55 10.77 -6.37 -6.50
CA ALA A 55 10.82 -6.94 -7.84
C ALA A 55 9.87 -6.24 -8.82
N LEU A 56 8.67 -5.86 -8.37
CA LEU A 56 7.71 -5.11 -9.18
C LEU A 56 8.23 -3.71 -9.54
N LEU A 57 8.82 -3.00 -8.57
CA LEU A 57 9.35 -1.64 -8.74
C LEU A 57 10.58 -1.60 -9.67
N LYS A 58 11.31 -2.71 -9.83
CA LYS A 58 12.44 -2.83 -10.78
C LYS A 58 12.01 -2.81 -12.24
N LYS A 59 10.72 -3.05 -12.55
CA LYS A 59 10.21 -3.06 -13.93
C LYS A 59 10.22 -1.67 -14.60
N ASN A 60 10.25 -0.60 -13.79
CA ASN A 60 10.21 0.78 -14.27
C ASN A 60 11.51 1.52 -13.92
N GLU A 61 11.85 2.53 -14.72
CA GLU A 61 13.00 3.38 -14.40
C GLU A 61 12.77 4.23 -13.15
N THR A 62 11.57 4.82 -13.02
CA THR A 62 11.15 5.59 -11.85
C THR A 62 9.69 5.29 -11.55
N THR A 63 9.34 5.22 -10.27
CA THR A 63 7.99 4.85 -9.83
C THR A 63 7.68 5.50 -8.50
N LEU A 64 6.45 5.96 -8.35
CA LEU A 64 5.91 6.44 -7.09
C LEU A 64 5.15 5.31 -6.39
N LEU A 65 5.48 5.05 -5.14
CA LEU A 65 4.72 4.19 -4.24
C LEU A 65 3.98 5.09 -3.23
N TYR A 66 2.66 5.00 -3.19
CA TYR A 66 1.83 5.73 -2.23
C TYR A 66 1.33 4.81 -1.12
N LEU A 67 1.72 5.11 0.13
CA LEU A 67 1.23 4.47 1.35
C LEU A 67 -0.12 5.09 1.76
N TRP A 68 -1.20 4.42 1.38
CA TRP A 68 -2.55 4.96 1.49
C TRP A 68 -3.34 4.31 2.63
N SER A 69 -3.97 5.15 3.46
CA SER A 69 -4.87 4.71 4.53
C SER A 69 -6.29 5.23 4.24
N PRO A 70 -7.30 4.36 4.05
CA PRO A 70 -8.67 4.74 3.72
C PRO A 70 -9.33 5.80 4.61
N HIS A 71 -9.04 5.77 5.91
CA HIS A 71 -9.60 6.70 6.91
C HIS A 71 -8.59 7.73 7.40
N CYS A 72 -7.58 8.06 6.58
CA CYS A 72 -6.64 9.10 6.96
C CYS A 72 -7.36 10.46 7.01
N SER A 73 -7.36 11.08 8.19
CA SER A 73 -7.91 12.42 8.41
C SER A 73 -6.84 13.51 8.36
N SER A 74 -5.58 13.16 8.11
CA SER A 74 -4.49 14.14 8.02
C SER A 74 -4.61 14.94 6.73
N SER A 75 -4.23 16.22 6.77
CA SER A 75 -4.20 17.10 5.61
C SER A 75 -3.23 16.66 4.51
N VAL A 76 -2.30 15.75 4.83
CA VAL A 76 -1.34 15.19 3.86
C VAL A 76 -1.90 14.01 3.07
N CYS A 77 -3.09 13.50 3.43
CA CYS A 77 -3.71 12.38 2.74
C CYS A 77 -4.55 12.88 1.56
N VAL A 78 -4.20 12.37 0.38
CA VAL A 78 -4.78 12.79 -0.90
C VAL A 78 -5.65 11.66 -1.44
N SER A 79 -6.76 12.00 -2.09
CA SER A 79 -7.62 11.00 -2.72
C SER A 79 -6.86 10.22 -3.80
N LEU A 80 -7.14 8.91 -3.95
CA LEU A 80 -6.48 8.07 -4.95
C LEU A 80 -6.66 8.60 -6.38
N LYS A 81 -7.86 9.12 -6.69
CA LYS A 81 -8.12 9.75 -7.98
C LYS A 81 -7.17 10.92 -8.27
N ALA A 82 -7.02 11.84 -7.33
CA ALA A 82 -6.15 13.00 -7.53
C ALA A 82 -4.68 12.59 -7.69
N VAL A 83 -4.18 11.65 -6.89
CA VAL A 83 -2.80 11.15 -7.02
C VAL A 83 -2.61 10.45 -8.37
N GLN A 84 -3.56 9.61 -8.80
CA GLN A 84 -3.50 8.96 -10.11
C GLN A 84 -3.48 10.00 -11.25
N ASP A 85 -4.37 10.99 -11.21
CA ASP A 85 -4.44 12.04 -12.23
C ASP A 85 -3.11 12.84 -12.32
N CYS A 86 -2.48 13.17 -11.18
CA CYS A 86 -1.16 13.83 -11.16
C CYS A 86 -0.05 12.95 -11.77
N CYS A 87 -0.01 11.67 -11.38
CA CYS A 87 0.96 10.72 -11.90
C CYS A 87 0.79 10.48 -13.41
N ASP A 88 -0.44 10.38 -13.89
CA ASP A 88 -0.75 10.21 -15.32
C ASP A 88 -0.32 11.43 -16.13
N GLN A 89 -0.56 12.65 -15.63
CA GLN A 89 -0.11 13.89 -16.27
C GLN A 89 1.42 13.97 -16.39
N ALA A 90 2.14 13.46 -15.40
CA ALA A 90 3.61 13.45 -15.37
C ALA A 90 4.24 12.22 -16.06
N ASN A 91 3.44 11.27 -16.57
CA ASN A 91 3.90 9.97 -17.05
C ASN A 91 4.75 9.20 -16.00
N LEU A 92 4.40 9.33 -14.73
CA LEU A 92 5.07 8.66 -13.62
C LEU A 92 4.24 7.43 -13.17
N PRO A 93 4.74 6.19 -13.33
CA PRO A 93 4.04 5.02 -12.83
C PRO A 93 3.73 5.11 -11.33
N LEU A 94 2.48 4.83 -10.97
CA LEU A 94 1.99 4.83 -9.59
C LEU A 94 1.64 3.42 -9.14
N TYR A 95 2.18 2.99 -8.01
CA TYR A 95 1.61 1.88 -7.23
C TYR A 95 1.06 2.40 -5.91
N VAL A 96 -0.09 1.88 -5.50
CA VAL A 96 -0.72 2.23 -4.23
C VAL A 96 -0.70 1.01 -3.32
N LEU A 97 -0.12 1.16 -2.14
CA LEU A 97 -0.17 0.17 -1.08
C LEU A 97 -1.21 0.63 -0.04
N THR A 98 -2.34 -0.06 0.02
CA THR A 98 -3.30 0.16 1.11
C THR A 98 -2.77 -0.42 2.41
N GLU A 99 -2.75 0.39 3.46
CA GLU A 99 -2.32 -0.07 4.78
C GLU A 99 -3.30 -1.06 5.39
N TYR A 100 -4.60 -0.99 5.06
CA TYR A 100 -5.64 -1.88 5.58
C TYR A 100 -6.86 -1.90 4.66
N TYR A 101 -7.62 -3.00 4.66
CA TYR A 101 -8.68 -3.27 3.69
C TYR A 101 -10.01 -2.54 3.94
N THR A 102 -10.23 -1.99 5.13
CA THR A 102 -11.52 -1.34 5.47
C THR A 102 -11.78 -0.19 4.50
N ASP A 103 -12.85 -0.26 3.72
CA ASP A 103 -13.23 0.71 2.68
C ASP A 103 -12.21 0.89 1.53
N ALA A 104 -11.29 -0.06 1.34
CA ALA A 104 -10.30 0.00 0.25
C ALA A 104 -10.89 -0.37 -1.13
N PHE A 105 -11.82 -1.34 -1.18
CA PHE A 105 -12.36 -1.87 -2.44
C PHE A 105 -13.05 -0.85 -3.34
N PRO A 106 -13.92 0.05 -2.82
CA PRO A 106 -14.53 1.08 -3.65
C PRO A 106 -13.51 2.05 -4.25
N GLN A 107 -12.40 2.30 -3.55
CA GLN A 107 -11.37 3.24 -3.98
C GLN A 107 -10.44 2.64 -5.05
N ASN A 108 -10.45 1.32 -5.22
CA ASN A 108 -9.60 0.64 -6.19
C ASN A 108 -9.94 1.04 -7.64
N GLU A 109 -11.17 1.48 -7.94
CA GLU A 109 -11.58 1.86 -9.31
C GLU A 109 -10.80 3.05 -9.90
N PHE A 110 -10.17 3.86 -9.05
CA PHE A 110 -9.43 5.05 -9.47
C PHE A 110 -8.00 4.75 -9.94
N LEU A 111 -7.54 3.50 -9.85
CA LEU A 111 -6.15 3.16 -10.10
C LEU A 111 -5.95 2.48 -11.46
N SER A 112 -4.88 2.88 -12.15
CA SER A 112 -4.43 2.23 -13.39
C SER A 112 -3.75 0.89 -13.13
N ASN A 113 -2.93 0.83 -12.07
CA ASN A 113 -2.25 -0.39 -11.60
C ASN A 113 -3.04 -1.04 -10.45
N PRO A 114 -2.90 -2.36 -10.23
CA PRO A 114 -3.59 -3.04 -9.14
C PRO A 114 -3.23 -2.43 -7.78
N MET A 115 -4.24 -2.22 -6.92
CA MET A 115 -3.99 -1.89 -5.53
C MET A 115 -3.22 -3.03 -4.84
N LEU A 116 -2.19 -2.65 -4.11
CA LEU A 116 -1.36 -3.56 -3.33
C LEU A 116 -1.76 -3.50 -1.87
N SER A 117 -1.49 -4.56 -1.13
CA SER A 117 -1.57 -4.59 0.33
C SER A 117 -0.43 -5.42 0.90
N VAL A 118 -0.13 -5.28 2.19
CA VAL A 118 0.88 -6.13 2.83
C VAL A 118 0.30 -7.52 3.09
N ASN A 119 1.06 -8.56 2.73
CA ASN A 119 0.73 -9.94 3.07
C ASN A 119 0.88 -10.18 4.59
N GLU A 120 -0.19 -9.91 5.36
CA GLU A 120 -0.20 -10.03 6.82
C GLU A 120 0.18 -11.44 7.33
N PHE A 121 -0.06 -12.48 6.52
CA PHE A 121 0.25 -13.86 6.88
C PHE A 121 1.74 -14.14 6.80
N HIS A 122 2.46 -13.55 5.83
CA HIS A 122 3.91 -13.60 5.76
C HIS A 122 4.55 -12.99 7.03
N TYR A 123 4.04 -11.83 7.45
CA TYR A 123 4.54 -11.12 8.63
C TYR A 123 4.00 -11.63 9.97
N LYS A 124 3.12 -12.66 9.96
CA LYS A 124 2.56 -13.33 11.13
C LYS A 124 1.87 -12.37 12.13
N THR A 125 1.25 -11.31 11.63
CA THR A 125 0.53 -10.34 12.45
C THR A 125 -0.53 -9.62 11.63
N SER A 126 -1.71 -9.44 12.20
CA SER A 126 -2.76 -8.59 11.60
C SER A 126 -2.70 -7.14 12.09
N TYR A 127 -1.79 -6.80 13.01
CA TYR A 127 -1.68 -5.46 13.58
C TYR A 127 -0.98 -4.53 12.59
N CYS A 128 -1.69 -3.48 12.15
CA CYS A 128 -1.29 -2.66 11.01
C CYS A 128 0.10 -2.06 11.15
N ASN A 129 0.33 -1.39 12.26
CA ASN A 129 1.62 -0.79 12.57
C ASN A 129 2.74 -1.85 12.59
N SER A 130 2.48 -3.05 13.10
CA SER A 130 3.51 -4.10 13.17
C SER A 130 3.89 -4.67 11.81
N TYR A 131 2.95 -4.97 10.90
CA TYR A 131 3.35 -5.48 9.58
C TYR A 131 3.88 -4.36 8.70
N MET A 132 3.35 -3.13 8.78
CA MET A 132 3.85 -2.00 8.00
C MET A 132 5.29 -1.68 8.38
N LYS A 133 5.61 -1.66 9.68
CA LYS A 133 6.98 -1.46 10.15
C LYS A 133 7.94 -2.52 9.60
N ARG A 134 7.55 -3.80 9.61
CA ARG A 134 8.38 -4.90 9.10
C ARG A 134 8.54 -4.82 7.58
N PHE A 135 7.44 -4.62 6.87
CA PHE A 135 7.42 -4.48 5.42
C PHE A 135 8.30 -3.33 4.93
N LEU A 136 8.12 -2.13 5.50
CA LEU A 136 8.96 -0.97 5.15
C LEU A 136 10.41 -1.16 5.57
N SER A 137 10.66 -1.93 6.65
CA SER A 137 12.04 -2.23 7.03
C SER A 137 12.79 -3.11 6.03
N GLU A 138 12.08 -4.01 5.37
CA GLU A 138 12.66 -4.85 4.32
C GLU A 138 12.74 -4.10 2.98
N LEU A 139 11.77 -3.22 2.69
CA LEU A 139 11.69 -2.48 1.44
C LEU A 139 12.68 -1.31 1.35
N ILE A 140 12.93 -0.62 2.47
CA ILE A 140 13.76 0.58 2.53
C ILE A 140 14.99 0.30 3.41
N PRO A 141 16.22 0.48 2.88
CA PRO A 141 17.46 0.35 3.65
C PRO A 141 17.46 1.22 4.91
N ASP A 142 18.06 0.73 6.00
CA ASP A 142 18.07 1.40 7.32
C ASP A 142 18.60 2.85 7.26
N ASP A 143 19.64 3.10 6.46
CA ASP A 143 20.29 4.43 6.34
C ASP A 143 19.39 5.51 5.72
N ASN A 144 18.30 5.11 5.06
CA ASN A 144 17.37 5.99 4.35
C ASN A 144 16.01 6.10 5.04
N ARG A 145 15.83 5.49 6.22
CA ARG A 145 14.58 5.62 6.98
C ARG A 145 14.58 6.96 7.70
N GLU A 146 14.06 7.98 7.04
CA GLU A 146 13.63 9.17 7.77
C GLU A 146 12.60 8.73 8.82
N SER A 147 12.79 9.21 10.06
CA SER A 147 11.94 8.82 11.19
C SER A 147 10.55 9.45 11.15
N ASP A 148 10.19 10.12 10.04
CA ASP A 148 8.93 10.84 9.92
C ASP A 148 7.80 9.96 9.37
N SER A 149 6.84 9.69 10.24
CA SER A 149 5.63 8.90 9.94
C SER A 149 4.68 9.56 8.94
N ASN A 150 4.92 10.82 8.57
CA ASN A 150 4.03 11.58 7.68
C ASN A 150 4.37 11.40 6.20
N HIS A 151 5.54 10.87 5.87
CA HIS A 151 5.97 10.67 4.49
C HIS A 151 5.27 9.45 3.89
N ARG A 152 4.33 9.69 2.98
CA ARG A 152 3.48 8.65 2.38
C ARG A 152 3.78 8.40 0.91
N PHE A 153 4.50 9.31 0.27
CA PHE A 153 4.88 9.21 -1.14
C PHE A 153 6.35 8.81 -1.20
N LEU A 154 6.64 7.60 -1.69
CA LEU A 154 7.97 7.02 -1.72
C LEU A 154 8.42 6.88 -3.18
N LEU A 155 9.48 7.59 -3.55
CA LEU A 155 10.02 7.55 -4.91
C LEU A 155 11.09 6.46 -5.01
N PHE A 156 10.95 5.61 -6.03
CA PHE A 156 11.91 4.56 -6.35
C PHE A 156 12.48 4.75 -7.74
N SER A 157 13.76 4.44 -7.91
CA SER A 157 14.44 4.37 -9.20
C SER A 157 15.03 2.98 -9.39
N ARG A 158 14.59 2.26 -10.43
CA ARG A 158 14.99 0.86 -10.72
C ARG A 158 14.91 -0.04 -9.48
N GLY A 159 13.85 0.13 -8.68
CA GLY A 159 13.60 -0.62 -7.44
C GLY A 159 14.40 -0.19 -6.21
N SER A 160 15.27 0.79 -6.31
CA SER A 160 15.99 1.39 -5.17
C SER A 160 15.24 2.61 -4.65
N PHE A 161 15.08 2.73 -3.33
CA PHE A 161 14.51 3.91 -2.69
C PHE A 161 15.39 5.13 -2.94
N VAL A 162 14.77 6.25 -3.34
CA VAL A 162 15.45 7.51 -3.63
C VAL A 162 15.15 8.52 -2.53
N GLN A 163 13.87 8.84 -2.34
CA GLN A 163 13.41 9.87 -1.42
C GLN A 163 11.94 9.64 -1.06
N SER A 164 11.49 10.22 0.05
CA SER A 164 10.10 10.25 0.45
C SER A 164 9.59 11.69 0.59
N TYR A 165 8.27 11.86 0.44
CA TYR A 165 7.60 13.15 0.50
C TYR A 165 6.33 13.05 1.36
N GLU A 166 6.03 14.13 2.08
CA GLU A 166 4.75 14.30 2.78
C GLU A 166 3.62 14.63 1.82
N ARG A 167 3.92 15.44 0.80
CA ARG A 167 2.93 15.98 -0.14
C ARG A 167 3.19 15.50 -1.55
N ILE A 168 2.11 15.27 -2.30
CA ILE A 168 2.20 14.84 -3.69
C ILE A 168 2.78 15.95 -4.59
N GLU A 169 2.56 17.22 -4.25
CA GLU A 169 3.07 18.34 -5.03
C GLU A 169 4.60 18.39 -5.02
N ASP A 170 5.25 17.94 -3.94
CA ASP A 170 6.71 17.97 -3.81
C ASP A 170 7.40 16.88 -4.65
N VAL A 171 6.63 15.92 -5.19
CA VAL A 171 7.13 14.88 -6.11
C VAL A 171 7.40 15.48 -7.51
N PHE A 172 6.67 16.52 -7.89
CA PHE A 172 6.69 17.09 -9.24
C PHE A 172 7.26 18.52 -9.20
N PRO A 173 8.47 18.76 -9.73
CA PRO A 173 9.07 20.10 -9.78
C PRO A 173 8.44 21.03 -10.81
#